data_AF-A0A179GX54-F1
#
_entry.id   AF-A0A179GX54-F1
#
_cell.length_a   1.000
_cell.length_b   1.000
_cell.length_c   1.000
_cell.angle_alpha   90.00
_cell.angle_beta   90.00
_cell.angle_gamma   90.00
#
_symmetry.space_group_name_H-M   'P 1'
#
loop_
_entity.id
_entity.type
_entity.pdbx_description
1 polymer ?
#
loop_
_entity_poly.entity_id
_entity_poly.type
_entity_poly.pdbx_seq_one_letter_code
_entity_poly.pdbx_strand_id
1 'polypeptide(L)'
;MPDEDRETRYYNQRTGKEEWRCKHCDKTYSCSGGTAAPAKHLTDPPPEGHGLPKSAPRSTKVTSIRTILEQARLSAEDNPRKRRRLNDQPGDSVDPDRLEAIYVRFIAACSLPFRLVECPEFRALLVYLNTDVDTWLPDTHETVKKWITRQFDTEKEKVKQRIQSATSRVHISCDLWTSPNTLAILGVVAHYVTEDGQLQHHTLALKDIDSEHDGSHLADAILEVIEDWGFASKLGYLVMDNAGNNDTMMKSLSLGLLRRFDIHYEAKTHRLRCQGHIINLAVKAFLFVTDNEKLEHDDSGNNATLKEIKAWRRKGPLGKLHNFVVFIQRSVQRSQRFQVLSRNRKLARDNDTRWSSWYTMLRAALNLREAIDGYFSKWTEADCAGDELSAEDWIVLEQVKSFLEKLKMTTKALESSFATLDNVLLAMDFMLAQFEAGKEAHKGDPMMGPMYNSGWAKLDKYYRLTDESPAYVAAIVLHPSHKWHYIQENWKTDRLSVITDLALRRRVNHYFGELAELLLFGISLLAGTVRYVARSLQYVTFPHEGI
;
A
#
# COMPACT_ATOMS: atom_id res chain seq x y z
N MET A 1 -14.47 -46.52 42.05
CA MET A 1 -14.50 -45.14 41.51
C MET A 1 -13.07 -44.60 41.57
N PRO A 2 -12.56 -43.96 40.51
CA PRO A 2 -11.18 -43.46 40.45
C PRO A 2 -10.92 -42.35 41.49
N ASP A 3 -9.65 -42.18 41.85
CA ASP A 3 -9.15 -41.30 42.92
C ASP A 3 -9.66 -39.85 42.78
N GLU A 4 -9.79 -39.15 43.92
CA GLU A 4 -10.23 -37.74 43.92
C GLU A 4 -9.19 -36.77 43.35
N ASP A 5 -7.93 -37.22 43.21
CA ASP A 5 -6.84 -36.43 42.68
C ASP A 5 -6.91 -36.33 41.15
N ARG A 6 -7.06 -35.09 40.66
CA ARG A 6 -7.20 -34.72 39.25
C ARG A 6 -5.93 -34.95 38.42
N GLU A 7 -4.78 -35.18 39.06
CA GLU A 7 -3.52 -35.45 38.36
C GLU A 7 -3.23 -36.94 38.14
N THR A 8 -4.07 -37.83 38.69
CA THR A 8 -3.91 -39.28 38.53
C THR A 8 -4.10 -39.70 37.07
N ARG A 9 -3.04 -40.26 36.46
CA ARG A 9 -3.09 -40.80 35.08
C ARG A 9 -3.39 -42.29 35.08
N TYR A 10 -4.36 -42.70 34.26
CA TYR A 10 -4.75 -44.10 34.12
C TYR A 10 -4.22 -44.69 32.81
N TYR A 11 -3.74 -45.92 32.86
CA TYR A 11 -3.18 -46.62 31.70
C TYR A 11 -3.91 -47.94 31.46
N ASN A 12 -4.23 -48.20 30.19
CA ASN A 12 -4.89 -49.43 29.78
C ASN A 12 -3.91 -50.62 29.90
N GLN A 13 -4.25 -51.61 30.71
CA GLN A 13 -3.34 -52.72 31.04
C GLN A 13 -2.94 -53.61 29.85
N ARG A 14 -3.73 -53.65 28.76
CA ARG A 14 -3.38 -54.44 27.55
C ARG A 14 -2.52 -53.67 26.55
N THR A 15 -2.68 -52.35 26.47
CA THR A 15 -2.06 -51.54 25.41
C THR A 15 -0.99 -50.58 25.92
N GLY A 16 -0.90 -50.37 27.24
CA GLY A 16 0.04 -49.44 27.87
C GLY A 16 -0.26 -47.96 27.61
N LYS A 17 -1.35 -47.65 26.88
CA LYS A 17 -1.72 -46.27 26.53
C LYS A 17 -2.57 -45.63 27.61
N GLU A 18 -2.41 -44.32 27.76
CA GLU A 18 -3.22 -43.51 28.67
C GLU A 18 -4.71 -43.58 28.27
N GLU A 19 -5.59 -43.70 29.25
CA GLU A 19 -7.04 -43.75 29.08
C GLU A 19 -7.73 -42.74 30.01
N TRP A 20 -8.80 -42.14 29.54
CA TRP A 20 -9.69 -41.33 30.36
C TRP A 20 -10.69 -42.24 31.06
N ARG A 21 -10.93 -42.00 32.35
CA ARG A 21 -11.96 -42.70 33.12
C ARG A 21 -13.04 -41.73 33.56
N CYS A 22 -14.30 -42.13 33.46
CA CYS A 22 -15.37 -41.33 34.01
C CYS A 22 -15.25 -41.28 35.55
N LYS A 23 -15.43 -40.10 36.14
CA LYS A 23 -15.46 -39.95 37.60
C LYS A 23 -16.70 -40.59 38.23
N HIS A 24 -17.79 -40.68 37.47
CA HIS A 24 -19.12 -41.02 37.98
C HIS A 24 -19.54 -42.46 37.67
N CYS A 25 -18.82 -43.18 36.81
CA CYS A 25 -19.05 -44.61 36.51
C CYS A 25 -17.79 -45.28 35.96
N ASP A 26 -17.85 -46.59 35.71
CA ASP A 26 -16.67 -47.39 35.31
C ASP A 26 -16.34 -47.31 33.80
N LYS A 27 -16.95 -46.40 33.04
CA LYS A 27 -16.64 -46.22 31.61
C LYS A 27 -15.25 -45.62 31.40
N THR A 28 -14.51 -46.18 30.44
CA THR A 28 -13.18 -45.72 30.02
C THR A 28 -13.14 -45.36 28.54
N TYR A 29 -12.27 -44.42 28.17
CA TYR A 29 -12.14 -43.89 26.81
C TYR A 29 -10.66 -43.76 26.43
N SER A 30 -10.34 -43.97 25.16
CA SER A 30 -8.98 -43.73 24.65
C SER A 30 -8.70 -42.25 24.49
N CYS A 31 -7.55 -41.76 24.97
CA CYS A 31 -7.08 -40.39 24.75
C CYS A 31 -6.89 -40.03 23.26
N SER A 32 -6.76 -41.03 22.39
CA SER A 32 -6.51 -40.84 20.95
C SER A 32 -7.76 -40.59 20.10
N GLY A 33 -8.97 -40.78 20.66
CA GLY A 33 -10.24 -40.77 19.92
C GLY A 33 -11.02 -39.44 19.92
N GLY A 34 -10.43 -38.34 20.41
CA GLY A 34 -11.10 -37.05 20.56
C GLY A 34 -12.07 -36.97 21.76
N THR A 35 -12.58 -35.76 22.06
CA THR A 35 -13.39 -35.47 23.26
C THR A 35 -14.89 -35.71 23.11
N ALA A 36 -15.37 -36.03 21.90
CA ALA A 36 -16.81 -36.06 21.61
C ALA A 36 -17.57 -37.18 22.33
N ALA A 37 -17.06 -38.41 22.33
CA ALA A 37 -17.71 -39.54 23.01
C ALA A 37 -17.69 -39.40 24.55
N PRO A 38 -16.57 -39.01 25.20
CA PRO A 38 -16.55 -38.69 26.63
C PRO A 38 -17.49 -37.53 27.00
N ALA A 39 -17.52 -36.45 26.21
CA ALA A 39 -18.40 -35.31 26.46
C ALA A 39 -19.88 -35.70 26.34
N LYS A 40 -20.22 -36.49 25.31
CA LYS A 40 -21.58 -36.99 25.11
C LYS A 40 -22.03 -37.87 26.28
N HIS A 41 -21.17 -38.77 26.75
CA HIS A 41 -21.45 -39.60 27.92
C HIS A 41 -21.73 -38.79 29.20
N LEU A 42 -21.04 -37.68 29.42
CA LEU A 42 -21.32 -36.81 30.58
C LEU A 42 -22.69 -36.12 30.45
N THR A 43 -23.12 -35.78 29.22
CA THR A 43 -24.37 -35.05 28.97
C THR A 43 -25.61 -35.92 28.76
N ASP A 44 -25.46 -37.17 28.29
CA ASP A 44 -26.58 -38.08 28.04
C ASP A 44 -27.29 -38.44 29.37
N PRO A 45 -28.62 -38.60 29.39
CA PRO A 45 -29.35 -38.93 30.62
C PRO A 45 -29.03 -40.35 31.15
N PRO A 46 -29.23 -40.61 32.45
CA PRO A 46 -29.14 -41.97 32.99
C PRO A 46 -30.13 -42.92 32.29
N PRO A 47 -29.80 -44.22 32.07
CA PRO A 47 -28.67 -44.95 32.65
C PRO A 47 -27.37 -44.91 31.83
N GLU A 48 -27.39 -44.37 30.60
CA GLU A 48 -26.25 -44.44 29.68
C GLU A 48 -25.21 -43.31 29.89
N GLY A 49 -25.62 -42.20 30.50
CA GLY A 49 -24.79 -41.05 30.88
C GLY A 49 -25.14 -40.43 32.24
N HIS A 50 -24.71 -39.19 32.48
CA HIS A 50 -24.85 -38.50 33.77
C HIS A 50 -25.76 -37.26 33.75
N GLY A 51 -26.30 -36.86 32.60
CA GLY A 51 -27.20 -35.71 32.49
C GLY A 51 -26.57 -34.37 32.92
N LEU A 52 -25.24 -34.25 32.88
CA LEU A 52 -24.55 -33.04 33.33
C LEU A 52 -24.80 -31.89 32.34
N PRO A 53 -25.15 -30.68 32.84
CA PRO A 53 -25.40 -29.55 31.98
C PRO A 53 -24.12 -29.12 31.27
N LYS A 54 -24.18 -28.99 29.94
CA LYS A 54 -23.10 -28.42 29.12
C LYS A 54 -23.01 -26.93 29.47
N SER A 55 -21.95 -26.49 30.16
CA SER A 55 -21.78 -25.08 30.48
C SER A 55 -21.68 -24.26 29.19
N ALA A 56 -22.58 -23.29 29.01
CA ALA A 56 -22.59 -22.44 27.82
C ALA A 56 -21.39 -21.48 27.86
N PRO A 57 -20.65 -21.28 26.75
CA PRO A 57 -19.51 -20.35 26.70
C PRO A 57 -19.82 -18.94 27.22
N ARG A 58 -21.10 -18.52 27.12
CA ARG A 58 -21.60 -17.21 27.56
C ARG A 58 -21.59 -17.05 29.08
N SER A 59 -21.87 -18.10 29.88
CA SER A 59 -21.91 -17.98 31.35
C SER A 59 -20.52 -17.87 31.98
N THR A 60 -19.51 -18.51 31.38
CA THR A 60 -18.11 -18.37 31.81
C THR A 60 -17.56 -16.97 31.52
N LYS A 61 -17.90 -16.38 30.37
CA LYS A 61 -17.50 -15.01 29.99
C LYS A 61 -18.09 -13.95 30.92
N VAL A 62 -19.40 -14.02 31.21
CA VAL A 62 -20.07 -13.09 32.13
C VAL A 62 -19.42 -13.11 33.52
N THR A 63 -19.05 -14.30 34.01
CA THR A 63 -18.33 -14.45 35.27
C THR A 63 -16.97 -13.75 35.23
N SER A 64 -16.20 -13.90 34.14
CA SER A 64 -14.89 -13.24 33.98
C SER A 64 -15.00 -11.72 33.96
N ILE A 65 -15.96 -11.17 33.20
CA ILE A 65 -16.23 -9.73 33.13
C ILE A 65 -16.53 -9.18 34.53
N ARG A 66 -17.40 -9.87 35.29
CA ARG A 66 -17.76 -9.46 36.65
C ARG A 66 -16.55 -9.44 37.59
N THR A 67 -15.67 -10.44 37.51
CA THR A 67 -14.44 -10.50 38.31
C THR A 67 -13.50 -9.33 37.99
N ILE A 68 -13.32 -8.98 36.71
CA ILE A 68 -12.45 -7.86 36.28
C ILE A 68 -13.00 -6.53 36.81
N LEU A 69 -14.31 -6.31 36.73
CA LEU A 69 -14.95 -5.09 37.25
C LEU A 69 -14.75 -4.94 38.76
N GLU A 70 -14.90 -6.04 39.50
CA GLU A 70 -14.71 -6.01 40.96
C GLU A 70 -13.25 -5.74 41.35
N GLN A 71 -12.29 -6.35 40.65
CA GLN A 71 -10.86 -6.06 40.85
C GLN A 71 -10.51 -4.59 40.54
N ALA A 72 -11.07 -4.03 39.46
CA ALA A 72 -10.88 -2.63 39.11
C ALA A 72 -11.47 -1.67 40.15
N ARG A 73 -12.63 -2.02 40.74
CA ARG A 73 -13.26 -1.26 41.84
C ARG A 73 -12.34 -1.18 43.04
N LEU A 74 -11.84 -2.33 43.51
CA LEU A 74 -10.93 -2.42 44.66
C LEU A 74 -9.64 -1.62 44.40
N SER A 75 -9.05 -1.75 43.21
CA SER A 75 -7.83 -1.01 42.84
C SER A 75 -8.03 0.53 42.78
N ALA A 76 -9.22 0.99 42.38
CA ALA A 76 -9.57 2.40 42.35
C ALA A 76 -9.79 2.99 43.74
N GLU A 77 -10.36 2.20 44.67
CA GLU A 77 -10.51 2.55 46.08
C GLU A 77 -9.15 2.73 46.77
N ASP A 78 -8.17 1.88 46.43
CA ASP A 78 -6.81 1.97 46.93
C ASP A 78 -6.01 3.18 46.37
N ASN A 79 -6.45 3.78 45.25
CA ASN A 79 -5.72 4.84 44.55
C ASN A 79 -6.60 6.04 44.14
N PRO A 80 -7.11 6.84 45.09
CA PRO A 80 -8.02 7.94 44.79
C PRO A 80 -7.30 9.06 44.01
N ARG A 81 -7.79 9.36 42.79
CA ARG A 81 -7.36 10.52 41.98
C ARG A 81 -8.54 11.46 41.76
N LYS A 82 -8.37 12.76 42.01
CA LYS A 82 -9.37 13.78 41.66
C LYS A 82 -9.52 13.85 40.13
N ARG A 83 -10.71 13.58 39.63
CA ARG A 83 -11.06 13.68 38.20
C ARG A 83 -12.11 14.76 38.00
N ARG A 84 -11.96 15.57 36.95
CA ARG A 84 -12.91 16.63 36.60
C ARG A 84 -14.05 16.01 35.77
N ARG A 85 -15.30 16.15 36.23
CA ARG A 85 -16.49 15.82 35.44
C ARG A 85 -16.91 17.07 34.66
N LEU A 86 -17.05 16.95 33.34
CA LEU A 86 -17.38 18.08 32.45
C LEU A 86 -18.89 18.23 32.19
N ASN A 87 -19.68 17.18 32.43
CA ASN A 87 -21.14 17.17 32.27
C ASN A 87 -21.79 16.12 33.20
N ASP A 88 -22.98 16.44 33.70
CA ASP A 88 -23.73 15.62 34.67
C ASP A 88 -24.95 14.87 34.08
N GLN A 89 -25.18 14.95 32.76
CA GLN A 89 -26.34 14.29 32.17
C GLN A 89 -26.22 12.76 32.15
N PRO A 90 -27.27 12.02 32.53
CA PRO A 90 -27.34 10.58 32.36
C PRO A 90 -27.38 10.22 30.86
N GLY A 91 -26.70 9.14 30.48
CA GLY A 91 -26.63 8.69 29.09
C GLY A 91 -27.89 7.94 28.63
N ASP A 92 -28.21 8.06 27.34
CA ASP A 92 -29.33 7.38 26.69
C ASP A 92 -29.13 5.85 26.60
N SER A 93 -30.23 5.11 26.40
CA SER A 93 -30.22 3.67 26.11
C SER A 93 -29.47 3.35 24.81
N VAL A 94 -28.78 2.21 24.76
CA VAL A 94 -28.02 1.78 23.57
C VAL A 94 -28.98 1.35 22.46
N ASP A 95 -28.86 2.00 21.30
CA ASP A 95 -29.45 1.55 20.04
C ASP A 95 -28.54 0.48 19.40
N PRO A 96 -29.03 -0.77 19.21
CA PRO A 96 -28.21 -1.86 18.69
C PRO A 96 -27.75 -1.66 17.25
N ASP A 97 -28.56 -1.05 16.39
CA ASP A 97 -28.21 -0.81 14.98
C ASP A 97 -27.12 0.26 14.89
N ARG A 98 -27.24 1.31 15.72
CA ARG A 98 -26.23 2.35 15.82
C ARG A 98 -24.93 1.83 16.44
N LEU A 99 -25.03 0.95 17.45
CA LEU A 99 -23.86 0.30 18.05
C LEU A 99 -23.08 -0.49 17.00
N GLU A 100 -23.76 -1.31 16.19
CA GLU A 100 -23.11 -2.08 15.13
C GLU A 100 -22.41 -1.17 14.11
N ALA A 101 -23.10 -0.12 13.63
CA ALA A 101 -22.53 0.86 12.70
C ALA A 101 -21.24 1.50 13.23
N ILE A 102 -21.26 1.96 14.48
CA ILE A 102 -20.11 2.61 15.11
C ILE A 102 -19.01 1.59 15.43
N TYR A 103 -19.37 0.37 15.83
CA TYR A 103 -18.40 -0.69 16.13
C TYR A 103 -17.63 -1.12 14.88
N VAL A 104 -18.32 -1.37 13.76
CA VAL A 104 -17.69 -1.69 12.48
C VAL A 104 -16.78 -0.54 12.03
N ARG A 105 -17.25 0.71 12.15
CA ARG A 105 -16.42 1.89 11.84
C ARG A 105 -15.18 1.96 12.73
N PHE A 106 -15.29 1.67 14.02
CA PHE A 106 -14.17 1.64 14.95
C PHE A 106 -13.14 0.58 14.57
N ILE A 107 -13.58 -0.65 14.31
CA ILE A 107 -12.71 -1.74 13.87
C ILE A 107 -12.00 -1.37 12.56
N ALA A 108 -12.72 -0.87 11.56
CA ALA A 108 -12.16 -0.52 10.26
C ALA A 108 -11.20 0.68 10.33
N ALA A 109 -11.60 1.78 10.99
CA ALA A 109 -10.83 3.01 11.05
C ALA A 109 -9.56 2.90 11.90
N CYS A 110 -9.57 2.01 12.90
CA CYS A 110 -8.42 1.76 13.78
C CYS A 110 -7.65 0.48 13.42
N SER A 111 -8.08 -0.24 12.37
CA SER A 111 -7.50 -1.51 11.91
C SER A 111 -7.34 -2.53 13.04
N LEU A 112 -8.38 -2.69 13.85
CA LEU A 112 -8.37 -3.54 15.02
C LEU A 112 -8.65 -5.00 14.67
N PRO A 113 -8.09 -5.96 15.43
CA PRO A 113 -8.39 -7.37 15.22
C PRO A 113 -9.87 -7.66 15.52
N PHE A 114 -10.53 -8.45 14.68
CA PHE A 114 -11.95 -8.82 14.87
C PHE A 114 -12.21 -9.56 16.20
N ARG A 115 -11.17 -10.21 16.75
CA ARG A 115 -11.21 -10.90 18.04
C ARG A 115 -11.26 -9.94 19.25
N LEU A 116 -11.11 -8.63 19.04
CA LEU A 116 -11.23 -7.66 20.13
C LEU A 116 -12.57 -7.79 20.86
N VAL A 117 -13.65 -8.14 20.15
CA VAL A 117 -14.98 -8.38 20.74
C VAL A 117 -15.00 -9.52 21.76
N GLU A 118 -14.06 -10.46 21.68
CA GLU A 118 -13.95 -11.63 22.55
C GLU A 118 -13.08 -11.37 23.79
N CYS A 119 -12.35 -10.24 23.82
CA CYS A 119 -11.45 -9.87 24.92
C CYS A 119 -12.27 -9.48 26.17
N PRO A 120 -12.12 -10.21 27.31
CA PRO A 120 -12.86 -9.94 28.53
C PRO A 120 -12.63 -8.53 29.09
N GLU A 121 -11.40 -8.03 29.02
CA GLU A 121 -11.01 -6.70 29.52
C GLU A 121 -11.67 -5.58 28.72
N PHE A 122 -11.71 -5.73 27.39
CA PHE A 122 -12.40 -4.80 26.51
C PHE A 122 -13.91 -4.77 26.78
N ARG A 123 -14.53 -5.94 26.98
CA ARG A 123 -15.96 -6.02 27.32
C ARG A 123 -16.23 -5.45 28.71
N ALA A 124 -15.37 -5.70 29.70
CA ALA A 124 -15.50 -5.12 31.04
C ALA A 124 -15.48 -3.59 30.99
N LEU A 125 -14.59 -2.99 30.19
CA LEU A 125 -14.58 -1.54 29.96
C LEU A 125 -15.92 -1.05 29.39
N LEU A 126 -16.48 -1.73 28.38
CA LEU A 126 -17.75 -1.34 27.78
C LEU A 126 -18.94 -1.52 28.75
N VAL A 127 -18.97 -2.62 29.51
CA VAL A 127 -20.00 -2.91 30.52
C VAL A 127 -19.97 -1.88 31.65
N TYR A 128 -18.78 -1.41 32.03
CA TYR A 128 -18.64 -0.32 32.99
C TYR A 128 -19.29 0.98 32.49
N LEU A 129 -19.20 1.26 31.19
CA LEU A 129 -19.82 2.44 30.57
C LEU A 129 -21.33 2.28 30.39
N ASN A 130 -21.79 1.09 30.02
CA ASN A 130 -23.21 0.75 29.91
C ASN A 130 -23.42 -0.74 30.15
N THR A 131 -24.18 -1.10 31.19
CA THR A 131 -24.37 -2.49 31.62
C THR A 131 -25.07 -3.37 30.59
N ASP A 132 -25.88 -2.77 29.71
CA ASP A 132 -26.71 -3.50 28.76
C ASP A 132 -25.95 -3.82 27.46
N VAL A 133 -24.80 -3.19 27.23
CA VAL A 133 -24.03 -3.30 25.98
C VAL A 133 -23.61 -4.73 25.67
N ASP A 134 -23.34 -5.54 26.70
CA ASP A 134 -22.90 -6.94 26.54
C ASP A 134 -23.98 -7.81 25.89
N THR A 135 -25.25 -7.43 26.04
CA THR A 135 -26.39 -8.10 25.41
C THR A 135 -26.34 -7.99 23.89
N TRP A 136 -25.81 -6.87 23.38
CA TRP A 136 -25.80 -6.50 21.97
C TRP A 136 -24.47 -6.78 21.27
N LEU A 137 -23.38 -6.88 22.04
CA LEU A 137 -22.06 -7.19 21.49
C LEU A 137 -21.95 -8.66 21.08
N PRO A 138 -21.43 -8.95 19.88
CA PRO A 138 -21.28 -10.32 19.41
C PRO A 138 -20.38 -11.16 20.30
N ASP A 139 -20.68 -12.44 20.41
CA ASP A 139 -19.86 -13.40 21.16
C ASP A 139 -18.60 -13.83 20.42
N THR A 140 -18.55 -13.62 19.10
CA THR A 140 -17.49 -14.15 18.23
C THR A 140 -17.08 -13.15 17.15
N HIS A 141 -15.80 -13.21 16.78
CA HIS A 141 -15.23 -12.46 15.66
C HIS A 141 -15.88 -12.81 14.31
N GLU A 142 -16.42 -14.01 14.14
CA GLU A 142 -17.16 -14.40 12.93
C GLU A 142 -18.43 -13.57 12.72
N THR A 143 -19.08 -13.17 13.79
CA THR A 143 -20.26 -12.29 13.70
C THR A 143 -19.83 -10.86 13.35
N VAL A 144 -18.70 -10.39 13.88
CA VAL A 144 -18.11 -9.10 13.51
C VAL A 144 -17.74 -9.08 12.02
N LYS A 145 -17.20 -10.18 11.47
CA LYS A 145 -16.98 -10.30 10.01
C LYS A 145 -18.28 -10.13 9.23
N LYS A 146 -19.37 -10.79 9.65
CA LYS A 146 -20.69 -10.64 9.02
C LYS A 146 -21.21 -9.20 9.08
N TRP A 147 -21.06 -8.53 10.22
CA TRP A 147 -21.41 -7.11 10.38
C TRP A 147 -20.64 -6.23 9.40
N ILE A 148 -19.33 -6.44 9.29
CA ILE A 148 -18.46 -5.72 8.34
C ILE A 148 -18.91 -5.98 6.90
N THR A 149 -19.12 -7.24 6.50
CA THR A 149 -19.54 -7.60 5.14
C THR A 149 -20.89 -6.96 4.80
N ARG A 150 -21.87 -7.03 5.70
CA ARG A 150 -23.19 -6.40 5.48
C ARG A 150 -23.10 -4.89 5.30
N GLN A 151 -22.31 -4.20 6.12
CA GLN A 151 -22.12 -2.76 5.97
C GLN A 151 -21.35 -2.43 4.70
N PHE A 152 -20.34 -3.24 4.36
CA PHE A 152 -19.62 -3.12 3.09
C PHE A 152 -20.57 -3.23 1.89
N ASP A 153 -21.42 -4.26 1.84
CA ASP A 153 -22.37 -4.47 0.74
C ASP A 153 -23.37 -3.30 0.63
N THR A 154 -23.84 -2.81 1.78
CA THR A 154 -24.75 -1.65 1.85
C THR A 154 -24.09 -0.38 1.32
N GLU A 155 -22.85 -0.09 1.74
CA GLU A 155 -22.12 1.09 1.26
C GLU A 155 -21.65 0.93 -0.19
N LYS A 156 -21.27 -0.28 -0.60
CA LYS A 156 -20.91 -0.61 -1.99
C LYS A 156 -22.05 -0.27 -2.94
N GLU A 157 -23.29 -0.65 -2.60
CA GLU A 157 -24.46 -0.35 -3.44
C GLU A 157 -24.70 1.17 -3.56
N LYS A 158 -24.53 1.92 -2.47
CA LYS A 158 -24.62 3.40 -2.51
C LYS A 158 -23.56 4.02 -3.40
N VAL A 159 -22.32 3.54 -3.35
CA VAL A 159 -21.24 4.05 -4.21
C VAL A 159 -21.47 3.64 -5.66
N LYS A 160 -21.97 2.43 -5.90
CA LYS A 160 -22.32 1.92 -7.23
C LYS A 160 -23.37 2.79 -7.90
N GLN A 161 -24.43 3.17 -7.18
CA GLN A 161 -25.44 4.12 -7.68
C GLN A 161 -24.83 5.47 -8.07
N ARG A 162 -23.90 6.02 -7.26
CA ARG A 162 -23.23 7.29 -7.59
C ARG A 162 -22.33 7.21 -8.82
N ILE A 163 -21.66 6.07 -9.01
CA ILE A 163 -20.83 5.84 -10.21
C ILE A 163 -21.72 5.74 -11.45
N GLN A 164 -22.85 5.02 -11.35
CA GLN A 164 -23.78 4.86 -12.45
C GLN A 164 -24.48 6.18 -12.81
N SER A 165 -24.75 7.04 -11.83
CA SER A 165 -25.31 8.38 -12.01
C SER A 165 -24.25 9.45 -12.30
N ALA A 166 -22.97 9.10 -12.39
CA ALA A 166 -21.91 10.06 -12.69
C ALA A 166 -22.23 10.83 -13.99
N THR A 167 -22.07 12.15 -13.96
CA THR A 167 -22.21 12.99 -15.14
C THR A 167 -21.09 12.70 -16.11
N SER A 168 -19.88 12.48 -15.58
CA SER A 168 -18.72 12.18 -16.38
C SER A 168 -18.54 10.72 -16.76
N ARG A 169 -17.61 10.50 -17.70
CA ARG A 169 -16.95 9.21 -17.85
C ARG A 169 -16.25 8.80 -16.54
N VAL A 170 -16.09 7.51 -16.34
CA VAL A 170 -15.43 6.90 -15.18
C VAL A 170 -14.03 6.47 -15.60
N HIS A 171 -13.02 7.19 -15.11
CA HIS A 171 -11.62 6.86 -15.33
C HIS A 171 -11.13 5.93 -14.22
N ILE A 172 -10.16 5.08 -14.51
CA ILE A 172 -9.63 4.13 -13.54
C ILE A 172 -8.12 4.30 -13.40
N SER A 173 -7.60 4.25 -12.18
CA SER A 173 -6.19 3.95 -11.94
C SER A 173 -6.05 2.52 -11.40
N CYS A 174 -5.12 1.76 -11.98
CA CYS A 174 -4.80 0.40 -11.56
C CYS A 174 -3.34 0.29 -11.19
N ASP A 175 -3.05 -0.43 -10.12
CA ASP A 175 -1.69 -0.76 -9.70
C ASP A 175 -1.64 -2.24 -9.29
N LEU A 176 -0.60 -2.94 -9.75
CA LEU A 176 -0.34 -4.33 -9.41
C LEU A 176 1.00 -4.39 -8.69
N TRP A 177 0.98 -4.82 -7.43
CA TRP A 177 2.19 -4.95 -6.63
C TRP A 177 2.25 -6.27 -5.91
N THR A 178 3.47 -6.76 -5.68
CA THR A 178 3.70 -7.88 -4.78
C THR A 178 3.72 -7.36 -3.35
N SER A 179 2.85 -7.88 -2.49
CA SER A 179 2.80 -7.56 -1.07
C SER A 179 3.98 -8.18 -0.31
N PRO A 180 4.28 -7.71 0.92
CA PRO A 180 5.32 -8.32 1.75
C PRO A 180 5.08 -9.79 2.11
N ASN A 181 3.83 -10.25 2.08
CA ASN A 181 3.44 -11.65 2.24
C ASN A 181 3.29 -12.38 0.90
N THR A 182 4.02 -11.90 -0.14
CA THR A 182 4.17 -12.53 -1.45
C THR A 182 2.87 -12.72 -2.26
N LEU A 183 1.84 -11.92 -1.99
CA LEU A 183 0.59 -11.93 -2.76
C LEU A 183 0.67 -10.88 -3.87
N ALA A 184 0.12 -11.20 -5.04
CA ALA A 184 0.03 -10.24 -6.14
C ALA A 184 -1.29 -9.48 -6.02
N ILE A 185 -1.23 -8.24 -5.53
CA ILE A 185 -2.43 -7.46 -5.23
C ILE A 185 -2.68 -6.45 -6.35
N LEU A 186 -3.86 -6.54 -6.98
CA LEU A 186 -4.40 -5.57 -7.92
C LEU A 186 -5.34 -4.61 -7.20
N GLY A 187 -4.94 -3.35 -7.12
CA GLY A 187 -5.79 -2.25 -6.68
C GLY A 187 -6.43 -1.54 -7.88
N VAL A 188 -7.75 -1.33 -7.83
CA VAL A 188 -8.52 -0.61 -8.85
C VAL A 188 -9.24 0.56 -8.19
N VAL A 189 -9.02 1.78 -8.67
CA VAL A 189 -9.62 3.01 -8.14
C VAL A 189 -10.34 3.74 -9.27
N ALA A 190 -11.62 4.06 -9.07
CA ALA A 190 -12.38 4.90 -9.99
C ALA A 190 -12.26 6.39 -9.65
N HIS A 191 -12.25 7.21 -10.69
CA HIS A 191 -12.24 8.66 -10.66
C HIS A 191 -13.35 9.17 -11.57
N TYR A 192 -14.28 9.94 -11.01
CA TYR A 192 -15.47 10.42 -11.74
C TYR A 192 -16.03 11.70 -11.10
N VAL A 193 -16.89 12.38 -11.85
CA VAL A 193 -17.61 13.58 -11.41
C VAL A 193 -19.06 13.21 -11.15
N THR A 194 -19.57 13.60 -9.99
CA THR A 194 -20.95 13.39 -9.60
C THR A 194 -21.89 14.44 -10.20
N GLU A 195 -23.20 14.24 -10.08
CA GLU A 195 -24.23 15.19 -10.58
C GLU A 195 -24.13 16.59 -9.95
N ASP A 196 -23.64 16.69 -8.72
CA ASP A 196 -23.34 17.95 -8.02
C ASP A 196 -22.00 18.57 -8.44
N GLY A 197 -21.35 18.02 -9.47
CA GLY A 197 -20.10 18.53 -10.00
C GLY A 197 -18.96 18.38 -9.00
N GLN A 198 -18.89 17.29 -8.25
CA GLN A 198 -17.78 17.02 -7.33
C GLN A 198 -16.94 15.86 -7.84
N LEU A 199 -15.62 16.02 -7.80
CA LEU A 199 -14.68 14.94 -8.08
C LEU A 199 -14.69 13.92 -6.93
N GLN A 200 -14.91 12.66 -7.28
CA GLN A 200 -14.89 11.54 -6.36
C GLN A 200 -13.81 10.52 -6.73
N HIS A 201 -13.30 9.84 -5.71
CA HIS A 201 -12.33 8.75 -5.83
C HIS A 201 -12.77 7.58 -4.96
N HIS A 202 -12.96 6.41 -5.55
CA HIS A 202 -13.37 5.21 -4.82
C HIS A 202 -12.55 3.99 -5.21
N THR A 203 -11.97 3.33 -4.22
CA THR A 203 -11.36 2.00 -4.42
C THR A 203 -12.47 0.99 -4.73
N LEU A 204 -12.47 0.49 -5.96
CA LEU A 204 -13.47 -0.45 -6.45
C LEU A 204 -13.11 -1.89 -6.13
N ALA A 205 -11.82 -2.20 -6.15
CA ALA A 205 -11.32 -3.55 -5.92
C ALA A 205 -9.91 -3.54 -5.31
N LEU A 206 -9.67 -4.55 -4.47
CA LEU A 206 -8.36 -4.96 -3.99
C LEU A 206 -8.32 -6.49 -4.10
N LYS A 207 -7.90 -6.99 -5.26
CA LYS A 207 -7.95 -8.42 -5.60
C LYS A 207 -6.57 -9.05 -5.45
N ASP A 208 -6.54 -10.27 -4.91
CA ASP A 208 -5.39 -11.17 -5.06
C ASP A 208 -5.47 -11.82 -6.44
N ILE A 209 -4.41 -11.68 -7.24
CA ILE A 209 -4.36 -12.18 -8.62
C ILE A 209 -3.44 -13.39 -8.65
N ASP A 210 -4.07 -14.56 -8.65
CA ASP A 210 -3.41 -15.86 -8.63
C ASP A 210 -3.19 -16.36 -10.08
N SER A 211 -2.27 -15.74 -10.82
CA SER A 211 -1.86 -16.22 -12.15
C SER A 211 -0.56 -15.60 -12.65
N GLU A 212 0.06 -16.25 -13.63
CA GLU A 212 1.12 -15.68 -14.47
C GLU A 212 0.69 -14.27 -14.91
N HIS A 213 1.54 -13.27 -14.64
CA HIS A 213 1.28 -11.84 -14.87
C HIS A 213 1.17 -11.43 -16.36
N ASP A 214 0.49 -12.24 -17.16
CA ASP A 214 0.10 -11.91 -18.53
C ASP A 214 -1.03 -10.87 -18.51
N GLY A 215 -1.00 -9.98 -19.50
CA GLY A 215 -1.96 -8.88 -19.61
C GLY A 215 -3.40 -9.36 -19.80
N SER A 216 -3.62 -10.58 -20.32
CA SER A 216 -4.94 -11.18 -20.50
C SER A 216 -5.71 -11.35 -19.17
N HIS A 217 -5.11 -12.00 -18.18
CA HIS A 217 -5.72 -12.21 -16.87
C HIS A 217 -6.02 -10.91 -16.13
N LEU A 218 -5.10 -9.93 -16.22
CA LEU A 218 -5.33 -8.60 -15.65
C LEU A 218 -6.51 -7.88 -16.32
N ALA A 219 -6.67 -8.04 -17.63
CA ALA A 219 -7.79 -7.48 -18.36
C ALA A 219 -9.13 -8.09 -17.93
N ASP A 220 -9.18 -9.41 -17.74
CA ASP A 220 -10.38 -10.10 -17.24
C ASP A 220 -10.74 -9.64 -15.83
N ALA A 221 -9.76 -9.52 -14.93
CA ALA A 221 -9.98 -9.03 -13.57
C ALA A 221 -10.55 -7.59 -13.54
N ILE A 222 -10.08 -6.73 -14.45
CA ILE A 222 -10.60 -5.36 -14.62
C ILE A 222 -12.00 -5.37 -15.26
N LEU A 223 -12.25 -6.21 -16.26
CA LEU A 223 -13.56 -6.36 -16.89
C LEU A 223 -14.63 -6.78 -15.88
N GLU A 224 -14.31 -7.73 -14.99
CA GLU A 224 -15.19 -8.12 -13.90
C GLU A 224 -15.54 -6.94 -12.98
N VAL A 225 -14.58 -6.06 -12.68
CA VAL A 225 -14.84 -4.86 -11.87
C VAL A 225 -15.74 -3.88 -12.64
N ILE A 226 -15.46 -3.65 -13.92
CA ILE A 226 -16.29 -2.78 -14.77
C ILE A 226 -17.74 -3.29 -14.85
N GLU A 227 -17.91 -4.60 -14.98
CA GLU A 227 -19.19 -5.29 -15.04
C GLU A 227 -19.93 -5.24 -13.68
N ASP A 228 -19.26 -5.62 -12.59
CA ASP A 228 -19.82 -5.61 -11.23
C ASP A 228 -20.30 -4.23 -10.80
N TRP A 229 -19.57 -3.17 -11.15
CA TRP A 229 -19.94 -1.80 -10.83
C TRP A 229 -20.87 -1.16 -11.87
N GLY A 230 -21.01 -1.75 -13.06
CA GLY A 230 -21.99 -1.36 -14.08
C GLY A 230 -21.69 -0.05 -14.79
N PHE A 231 -20.43 0.23 -15.11
CA PHE A 231 -20.01 1.47 -15.78
C PHE A 231 -19.30 1.27 -17.13
N ALA A 232 -19.44 0.09 -17.75
CA ALA A 232 -18.80 -0.25 -19.02
C ALA A 232 -19.00 0.80 -20.11
N SER A 233 -20.23 1.26 -20.31
CA SER A 233 -20.58 2.29 -21.31
C SER A 233 -20.05 3.69 -20.99
N LYS A 234 -19.65 3.94 -19.74
CA LYS A 234 -19.07 5.19 -19.27
C LYS A 234 -17.55 5.11 -19.09
N LEU A 235 -16.90 4.01 -19.47
CA LEU A 235 -15.47 3.85 -19.27
C LEU A 235 -14.68 4.97 -19.97
N GLY A 236 -13.82 5.62 -19.18
CA GLY A 236 -12.96 6.72 -19.60
C GLY A 236 -11.55 6.25 -19.94
N TYR A 237 -10.57 6.73 -19.16
CA TYR A 237 -9.14 6.49 -19.35
C TYR A 237 -8.64 5.53 -18.27
N LEU A 238 -7.64 4.71 -18.58
CA LEU A 238 -6.94 3.87 -17.61
C LEU A 238 -5.52 4.38 -17.38
N VAL A 239 -5.19 4.72 -16.12
CA VAL A 239 -3.83 5.08 -15.70
C VAL A 239 -3.17 3.89 -15.03
N MET A 240 -1.99 3.50 -15.50
CA MET A 240 -1.22 2.38 -14.94
C MET A 240 0.28 2.68 -14.97
N ASP A 241 1.06 1.84 -14.30
CA ASP A 241 2.51 1.87 -14.46
C ASP A 241 2.96 1.55 -15.90
N ASN A 242 4.26 1.69 -16.13
CA ASN A 242 4.83 1.57 -17.47
C ASN A 242 5.35 0.17 -17.78
N ALA A 243 4.89 -0.85 -17.04
CA ALA A 243 5.20 -2.22 -17.37
C ALA A 243 4.66 -2.59 -18.78
N GLY A 244 5.40 -3.45 -19.48
CA GLY A 244 5.08 -3.83 -20.85
C GLY A 244 3.84 -4.71 -20.97
N ASN A 245 3.54 -5.52 -19.94
CA ASN A 245 2.33 -6.36 -19.90
C ASN A 245 1.02 -5.54 -19.92
N ASN A 246 1.06 -4.27 -19.46
CA ASN A 246 -0.09 -3.38 -19.54
C ASN A 246 -0.49 -3.02 -20.99
N ASP A 247 0.44 -3.08 -21.96
CA ASP A 247 0.08 -2.89 -23.38
C ASP A 247 -0.75 -4.07 -23.90
N THR A 248 -0.37 -5.30 -23.51
CA THR A 248 -1.15 -6.50 -23.80
C THR A 248 -2.50 -6.46 -23.09
N MET A 249 -2.52 -6.03 -21.83
CA MET A 249 -3.75 -5.89 -21.05
C MET A 249 -4.76 -4.93 -21.68
N MET A 250 -4.33 -3.75 -22.14
CA MET A 250 -5.23 -2.80 -22.81
C MET A 250 -5.85 -3.38 -24.09
N LYS A 251 -5.10 -4.20 -24.85
CA LYS A 251 -5.63 -4.89 -26.03
C LYS A 251 -6.65 -5.95 -25.66
N SER A 252 -6.37 -6.76 -24.64
CA SER A 252 -7.31 -7.77 -24.13
C SER A 252 -8.58 -7.14 -23.56
N LEU A 253 -8.44 -6.02 -22.84
CA LEU A 253 -9.57 -5.24 -22.32
C LEU A 253 -10.46 -4.71 -23.46
N SER A 254 -9.85 -4.15 -24.50
CA SER A 254 -10.56 -3.68 -25.70
C SER A 254 -11.38 -4.80 -26.35
N LEU A 255 -10.79 -5.99 -26.54
CA LEU A 255 -11.49 -7.15 -27.08
C LEU A 255 -12.63 -7.64 -26.17
N GLY A 256 -12.41 -7.63 -24.85
CA GLY A 256 -13.43 -8.02 -23.89
C GLY A 256 -14.61 -7.06 -23.84
N LEU A 257 -14.37 -5.75 -23.92
CA LEU A 257 -15.40 -4.72 -24.01
C LEU A 257 -16.25 -4.88 -25.27
N LEU A 258 -15.61 -5.16 -26.41
CA LEU A 258 -16.32 -5.43 -27.66
C LEU A 258 -17.18 -6.69 -27.56
N ARG A 259 -16.62 -7.79 -27.05
CA ARG A 259 -17.34 -9.08 -26.98
C ARG A 259 -18.49 -9.11 -25.98
N ARG A 260 -18.33 -8.48 -24.82
CA ARG A 260 -19.31 -8.54 -23.72
C ARG A 260 -20.35 -7.41 -23.79
N PHE A 261 -19.96 -6.24 -24.29
CA PHE A 261 -20.79 -5.03 -24.22
C PHE A 261 -21.01 -4.33 -25.57
N ASP A 262 -20.45 -4.85 -26.67
CA ASP A 262 -20.44 -4.20 -28.00
C ASP A 262 -19.79 -2.80 -27.99
N ILE A 263 -18.83 -2.58 -27.09
CA ILE A 263 -18.14 -1.31 -26.92
C ILE A 263 -16.79 -1.34 -27.66
N HIS A 264 -16.65 -0.47 -28.65
CA HIS A 264 -15.37 -0.23 -29.32
C HIS A 264 -14.49 0.66 -28.45
N TYR A 265 -13.39 0.11 -27.94
CA TYR A 265 -12.49 0.80 -27.03
C TYR A 265 -11.07 0.83 -27.58
N GLU A 266 -10.57 2.02 -27.95
CA GLU A 266 -9.23 2.16 -28.54
C GLU A 266 -8.15 2.08 -27.46
N ALA A 267 -7.43 0.96 -27.43
CA ALA A 267 -6.49 0.59 -26.37
C ALA A 267 -5.36 1.62 -26.18
N LYS A 268 -4.82 2.18 -27.27
CA LYS A 268 -3.70 3.13 -27.19
C LYS A 268 -4.14 4.50 -26.69
N THR A 269 -5.22 5.03 -27.25
CA THR A 269 -5.66 6.40 -26.93
C THR A 269 -6.19 6.52 -25.52
N HIS A 270 -6.77 5.44 -24.96
CA HIS A 270 -7.33 5.44 -23.61
C HIS A 270 -6.35 4.97 -22.52
N ARG A 271 -5.10 4.65 -22.88
CA ARG A 271 -4.04 4.35 -21.90
C ARG A 271 -3.32 5.63 -21.50
N LEU A 272 -3.32 5.91 -20.21
CA LEU A 272 -2.48 6.93 -19.58
C LEU A 272 -1.33 6.27 -18.83
N ARG A 273 -0.18 6.95 -18.85
CA ARG A 273 1.08 6.51 -18.25
C ARG A 273 1.25 7.13 -16.87
N CYS A 274 1.70 6.33 -15.91
CA CYS A 274 2.02 6.80 -14.56
C CYS A 274 3.21 7.76 -14.57
N GLN A 275 2.97 9.01 -14.18
CA GLN A 275 4.02 10.03 -14.16
C GLN A 275 5.07 9.76 -13.08
N GLY A 276 4.65 9.34 -11.89
CA GLY A 276 5.59 8.96 -10.82
C GLY A 276 6.54 7.84 -11.26
N HIS A 277 6.04 6.86 -12.01
CA HIS A 277 6.83 5.76 -12.56
C HIS A 277 7.76 6.24 -13.69
N ILE A 278 7.32 7.15 -14.57
CA ILE A 278 8.18 7.76 -15.59
C ILE A 278 9.37 8.46 -14.94
N ILE A 279 9.13 9.27 -13.90
CA ILE A 279 10.19 9.97 -13.18
C ILE A 279 11.16 8.98 -12.54
N ASN A 280 10.63 7.92 -11.91
CA ASN A 280 11.45 6.85 -11.34
C ASN A 280 12.37 6.20 -12.38
N LEU A 281 11.85 5.89 -13.57
CA LEU A 281 12.64 5.31 -14.65
C LEU A 281 13.71 6.29 -15.18
N ALA A 282 13.36 7.56 -15.37
CA ALA A 282 14.32 8.58 -15.81
C ALA A 282 15.44 8.79 -14.78
N VAL A 283 15.12 8.82 -13.48
CA VAL A 283 16.11 8.94 -12.42
C VAL A 283 16.99 7.69 -12.35
N LYS A 284 16.43 6.49 -12.49
CA LYS A 284 17.23 5.26 -12.52
C LYS A 284 18.19 5.21 -13.70
N ALA A 285 17.71 5.59 -14.89
CA ALA A 285 18.54 5.73 -16.08
C ALA A 285 19.66 6.74 -15.83
N PHE A 286 19.36 7.88 -15.20
CA PHE A 286 20.36 8.85 -14.77
C PHE A 286 21.40 8.27 -13.80
N LEU A 287 20.96 7.58 -12.74
CA LEU A 287 21.87 7.09 -11.69
C LEU A 287 22.80 5.97 -12.17
N PHE A 288 22.34 5.12 -13.09
CA PHE A 288 23.03 3.87 -13.44
C PHE A 288 23.37 3.72 -14.92
N VAL A 289 23.07 4.71 -15.76
CA VAL A 289 23.32 4.71 -17.20
C VAL A 289 22.79 3.43 -17.83
N THR A 290 21.47 3.25 -17.77
CA THR A 290 20.80 2.02 -18.18
C THR A 290 19.52 2.30 -18.95
N ASP A 291 19.27 1.45 -19.95
CA ASP A 291 18.00 1.43 -20.67
C ASP A 291 17.01 0.42 -20.10
N ASN A 292 17.39 -0.37 -19.09
CA ASN A 292 16.53 -1.39 -18.48
C ASN A 292 15.30 -0.76 -17.83
N GLU A 293 14.12 -1.20 -18.29
CA GLU A 293 12.82 -0.80 -17.73
C GLU A 293 12.38 -1.67 -16.56
N LYS A 294 12.99 -2.86 -16.44
CA LYS A 294 12.84 -3.71 -15.27
C LYS A 294 13.60 -3.06 -14.12
N LEU A 295 12.91 -2.82 -13.02
CA LEU A 295 13.56 -2.51 -11.76
C LEU A 295 14.38 -3.76 -11.41
N GLU A 296 15.72 -3.69 -11.48
CA GLU A 296 16.55 -4.71 -10.84
C GLU A 296 16.08 -4.80 -9.38
N HIS A 297 15.53 -5.95 -9.00
CA HIS A 297 15.31 -6.27 -7.60
C HIS A 297 16.66 -6.74 -7.08
N ASP A 298 17.25 -6.01 -6.13
CA ASP A 298 18.26 -6.56 -5.25
C ASP A 298 17.53 -7.60 -4.38
N ASP A 299 17.44 -8.83 -4.89
CA ASP A 299 17.01 -10.03 -4.15
C ASP A 299 18.09 -10.46 -3.13
N SER A 300 19.06 -9.58 -2.89
CA SER A 300 19.98 -9.69 -1.78
C SER A 300 19.17 -9.58 -0.49
N GLY A 301 18.73 -10.75 -0.02
CA GLY A 301 18.49 -11.00 1.39
C GLY A 301 19.69 -10.57 2.23
N ASN A 302 19.69 -10.93 3.52
CA ASN A 302 20.68 -10.43 4.48
C ASN A 302 22.17 -10.69 4.12
N ASN A 303 22.49 -11.49 3.09
CA ASN A 303 23.85 -11.80 2.64
C ASN A 303 24.08 -11.43 1.16
N ALA A 304 24.55 -10.21 0.87
CA ALA A 304 25.03 -9.91 -0.48
C ALA A 304 26.34 -10.65 -0.77
N THR A 305 26.41 -11.26 -1.95
CA THR A 305 27.61 -12.00 -2.37
C THR A 305 28.77 -11.05 -2.68
N LEU A 306 30.02 -11.52 -2.58
CA LEU A 306 31.20 -10.75 -3.02
C LEU A 306 31.10 -10.29 -4.48
N LYS A 307 30.36 -11.03 -5.31
CA LYS A 307 30.08 -10.69 -6.71
C LYS A 307 29.17 -9.46 -6.81
N GLU A 308 28.11 -9.39 -5.99
CA GLU A 308 27.21 -8.23 -5.90
C GLU A 308 27.94 -6.99 -5.40
N ILE A 309 28.71 -7.11 -4.32
CA ILE A 309 29.50 -5.99 -3.76
C ILE A 309 30.44 -5.41 -4.82
N LYS A 310 31.15 -6.26 -5.57
CA LYS A 310 32.02 -5.84 -6.69
C LYS A 310 31.24 -5.25 -7.88
N ALA A 311 30.00 -5.70 -8.11
CA ALA A 311 29.14 -5.11 -9.13
C ALA A 311 28.70 -3.70 -8.74
N TRP A 312 28.31 -3.50 -7.47
CA TRP A 312 28.00 -2.17 -6.94
C TRP A 312 29.22 -1.24 -6.98
N ARG A 313 30.42 -1.68 -6.58
CA ARG A 313 31.64 -0.85 -6.69
C ARG A 313 31.91 -0.33 -8.10
N ARG A 314 31.59 -1.11 -9.14
CA ARG A 314 31.74 -0.71 -10.55
C ARG A 314 30.76 0.40 -10.97
N LYS A 315 29.68 0.63 -10.23
CA LYS A 315 28.76 1.76 -10.41
C LYS A 315 29.32 3.08 -9.82
N GLY A 316 30.57 3.08 -9.35
CA GLY A 316 31.28 4.29 -8.90
C GLY A 316 30.84 4.75 -7.50
N PRO A 317 30.94 6.07 -7.21
CA PRO A 317 30.61 6.66 -5.91
C PRO A 317 29.26 6.21 -5.32
N LEU A 318 28.22 6.11 -6.16
CA LEU A 318 26.88 5.69 -5.73
C LEU A 318 26.87 4.26 -5.20
N GLY A 319 27.57 3.35 -5.87
CA GLY A 319 27.61 1.95 -5.46
C GLY A 319 28.52 1.70 -4.26
N LYS A 320 29.61 2.45 -4.11
CA LYS A 320 30.42 2.46 -2.88
C LYS A 320 29.57 2.89 -1.67
N LEU A 321 28.81 3.98 -1.81
CA LEU A 321 27.93 4.48 -0.75
C LEU A 321 26.85 3.45 -0.38
N HIS A 322 26.19 2.85 -1.38
CA HIS A 322 25.22 1.77 -1.17
C HIS A 322 25.83 0.62 -0.36
N ASN A 323 26.99 0.10 -0.81
CA ASN A 323 27.69 -0.98 -0.11
C ASN A 323 27.98 -0.63 1.36
N PHE A 324 28.47 0.59 1.62
CA PHE A 324 28.75 1.04 2.98
C PHE A 324 27.49 1.08 3.85
N VAL A 325 26.39 1.65 3.36
CA VAL A 325 25.12 1.74 4.09
C VAL A 325 24.59 0.34 4.42
N VAL A 326 24.60 -0.55 3.43
CA VAL A 326 24.21 -1.96 3.60
C VAL A 326 25.11 -2.66 4.63
N PHE A 327 26.43 -2.46 4.55
CA PHE A 327 27.40 -3.03 5.48
C PHE A 327 27.16 -2.61 6.94
N ILE A 328 26.89 -1.31 7.18
CA ILE A 328 26.62 -0.77 8.51
C ILE A 328 25.32 -1.33 9.09
N GLN A 329 24.26 -1.40 8.28
CA GLN A 329 22.93 -1.81 8.72
C GLN A 329 22.76 -3.32 8.92
N ARG A 330 23.69 -4.13 8.42
CA ARG A 330 23.69 -5.60 8.60
C ARG A 330 24.16 -6.06 9.98
N SER A 331 24.79 -5.20 10.77
CA SER A 331 25.26 -5.55 12.11
C SER A 331 24.85 -4.49 13.12
N VAL A 332 24.25 -4.96 14.22
CA VAL A 332 23.92 -4.11 15.38
C VAL A 332 25.18 -3.43 15.90
N GLN A 333 26.29 -4.16 15.99
CA GLN A 333 27.58 -3.62 16.46
C GLN A 333 28.12 -2.54 15.50
N ARG A 334 28.08 -2.77 14.19
CA ARG A 334 28.51 -1.77 13.19
C ARG A 334 27.63 -0.52 13.23
N SER A 335 26.31 -0.72 13.33
CA SER A 335 25.33 0.36 13.50
C SER A 335 25.54 1.17 14.78
N GLN A 336 25.82 0.52 15.91
CA GLN A 336 26.14 1.19 17.18
C GLN A 336 27.44 1.99 17.07
N ARG A 337 28.51 1.40 16.51
CA ARG A 337 29.78 2.11 16.26
C ARG A 337 29.60 3.36 15.40
N PHE A 338 28.82 3.25 14.33
CA PHE A 338 28.50 4.40 13.47
C PHE A 338 27.67 5.45 14.21
N GLN A 339 26.70 5.05 15.05
CA GLN A 339 25.90 5.98 15.85
C GLN A 339 26.74 6.80 16.82
N VAL A 340 27.82 6.23 17.38
CA VAL A 340 28.78 6.98 18.20
C VAL A 340 29.44 8.11 17.40
N LEU A 341 29.88 7.84 16.17
CA LEU A 341 30.49 8.86 15.30
C LEU A 341 29.49 9.90 14.79
N SER A 342 28.26 9.49 14.52
CA SER A 342 27.22 10.33 13.90
C SER A 342 26.35 11.09 14.90
N ARG A 343 26.61 10.97 16.21
CA ARG A 343 25.80 11.55 17.31
C ARG A 343 24.36 11.01 17.31
N ASN A 344 24.22 9.68 17.35
CA ASN A 344 22.96 8.92 17.35
C ASN A 344 22.08 9.11 16.09
N ARG A 345 22.64 9.60 14.99
CA ARG A 345 21.95 9.67 13.69
C ARG A 345 22.12 8.36 12.93
N LYS A 346 21.15 8.02 12.08
CA LYS A 346 21.18 6.80 11.26
C LYS A 346 21.29 7.15 9.79
N LEU A 347 21.97 6.29 9.02
CA LEU A 347 21.96 6.35 7.56
C LEU A 347 20.60 5.86 7.05
N ALA A 348 20.09 6.51 6.00
CA ALA A 348 18.94 6.02 5.27
C ALA A 348 19.40 4.98 4.24
N ARG A 349 18.66 3.87 4.11
CA ARG A 349 18.90 2.87 3.07
C ARG A 349 18.18 3.25 1.79
N ASP A 350 18.83 3.05 0.67
CA ASP A 350 18.17 3.06 -0.64
C ASP A 350 17.26 1.84 -0.81
N ASN A 351 16.32 1.96 -1.73
CA ASN A 351 15.36 0.95 -2.12
C ASN A 351 15.24 1.01 -3.64
N ASP A 352 15.51 -0.11 -4.30
CA ASP A 352 15.46 -0.20 -5.75
C ASP A 352 14.13 0.25 -6.33
N THR A 353 13.02 -0.04 -5.69
CA THR A 353 11.70 0.30 -6.25
C THR A 353 11.40 1.80 -6.27
N ARG A 354 12.06 2.59 -5.41
CA ARG A 354 11.75 4.02 -5.21
C ARG A 354 13.01 4.89 -5.26
N TRP A 355 13.21 5.60 -6.36
CA TRP A 355 14.33 6.53 -6.52
C TRP A 355 14.45 7.57 -5.39
N SER A 356 13.35 7.98 -4.75
CA SER A 356 13.36 8.95 -3.65
C SER A 356 14.17 8.51 -2.43
N SER A 357 14.38 7.19 -2.30
CA SER A 357 15.25 6.59 -1.28
C SER A 357 16.72 6.94 -1.52
N TRP A 358 17.18 6.94 -2.78
CA TRP A 358 18.53 7.36 -3.18
C TRP A 358 18.81 8.82 -2.81
N TYR A 359 17.89 9.73 -3.12
CA TYR A 359 18.01 11.12 -2.66
C TYR A 359 18.12 11.22 -1.13
N THR A 360 17.33 10.42 -0.41
CA THR A 360 17.31 10.44 1.05
C THR A 360 18.61 9.89 1.63
N MET A 361 19.14 8.81 1.06
CA MET A 361 20.45 8.25 1.39
C MET A 361 21.57 9.26 1.13
N LEU A 362 21.61 9.85 -0.07
CA LEU A 362 22.62 10.86 -0.43
C LEU A 362 22.59 12.06 0.51
N ARG A 363 21.40 12.60 0.80
CA ARG A 363 21.25 13.71 1.73
C ARG A 363 21.71 13.36 3.14
N ALA A 364 21.39 12.15 3.61
CA ALA A 364 21.83 11.68 4.93
C ALA A 364 23.35 11.48 4.97
N ALA A 365 23.92 10.87 3.93
CA ALA A 365 25.35 10.59 3.82
C ALA A 365 26.18 11.88 3.77
N LEU A 366 25.79 12.87 2.95
CA LEU A 366 26.48 14.17 2.88
C LEU A 366 26.47 14.90 4.23
N ASN A 367 25.34 14.86 4.95
CA ASN A 367 25.24 15.43 6.31
C ASN A 367 26.03 14.65 7.38
N LEU A 368 26.48 13.44 7.06
CA LEU A 368 27.21 12.52 7.93
C LEU A 368 28.60 12.17 7.38
N ARG A 369 29.13 12.97 6.43
CA ARG A 369 30.41 12.73 5.76
C ARG A 369 31.54 12.45 6.74
N GLU A 370 31.73 13.32 7.74
CA GLU A 370 32.77 13.15 8.77
C GLU A 370 32.63 11.83 9.54
N ALA A 371 31.40 11.37 9.79
CA ALA A 371 31.16 10.12 10.50
C ALA A 371 31.43 8.90 9.61
N ILE A 372 31.19 9.00 8.31
CA ILE A 372 31.50 7.96 7.31
C ILE A 372 33.02 7.85 7.14
N ASP A 373 33.69 8.97 6.87
CA ASP A 373 35.15 9.02 6.71
C ASP A 373 35.86 8.59 8.01
N GLY A 374 35.33 9.02 9.16
CA GLY A 374 35.81 8.62 10.49
C GLY A 374 35.58 7.14 10.81
N TYR A 375 34.58 6.50 10.21
CA TYR A 375 34.37 5.06 10.36
C TYR A 375 35.46 4.28 9.65
N PHE A 376 35.72 4.58 8.36
CA PHE A 376 36.81 3.96 7.61
C PHE A 376 38.17 4.19 8.28
N SER A 377 38.41 5.40 8.78
CA SER A 377 39.66 5.71 9.49
C SER A 377 39.90 4.86 10.75
N LYS A 378 38.83 4.35 11.40
CA LYS A 378 38.92 3.60 12.66
C LYS A 378 38.71 2.10 12.52
N TRP A 379 37.88 1.67 11.58
CA TRP A 379 37.32 0.31 11.53
C TRP A 379 37.13 -0.22 10.10
N THR A 380 38.10 -0.04 9.20
CA THR A 380 38.05 -0.70 7.88
C THR A 380 38.14 -2.22 8.04
N GLU A 381 37.02 -2.88 7.76
CA GLU A 381 36.88 -4.35 7.71
C GLU A 381 37.01 -4.85 6.27
N ALA A 382 37.41 -6.11 6.07
CA ALA A 382 37.62 -6.68 4.73
C ALA A 382 36.38 -6.59 3.82
N ASP A 383 35.18 -6.68 4.39
CA ASP A 383 33.91 -6.65 3.64
C ASP A 383 33.66 -5.27 2.99
N CYS A 384 34.04 -4.17 3.65
CA CYS A 384 33.87 -2.80 3.16
C CYS A 384 35.15 -2.20 2.56
N ALA A 385 36.26 -2.96 2.56
CA ALA A 385 37.50 -2.54 1.96
C ALA A 385 37.31 -2.25 0.45
N GLY A 386 37.62 -1.02 0.04
CA GLY A 386 37.40 -0.51 -1.32
C GLY A 386 36.09 0.24 -1.55
N ASP A 387 35.24 0.38 -0.52
CA ASP A 387 34.06 1.28 -0.54
C ASP A 387 34.35 2.66 0.06
N GLU A 388 35.61 2.95 0.37
CA GLU A 388 36.07 4.26 0.82
C GLU A 388 35.79 5.32 -0.25
N LEU A 389 35.20 6.44 0.19
CA LEU A 389 34.82 7.56 -0.65
C LEU A 389 35.93 8.61 -0.65
N SER A 390 36.52 8.85 -1.82
CA SER A 390 37.51 9.90 -2.06
C SER A 390 36.88 11.30 -2.02
N ALA A 391 37.72 12.34 -2.00
CA ALA A 391 37.23 13.72 -2.10
C ALA A 391 36.45 13.96 -3.41
N GLU A 392 36.92 13.36 -4.51
CA GLU A 392 36.27 13.38 -5.81
C GLU A 392 34.93 12.63 -5.79
N ASP A 393 34.88 11.46 -5.14
CA ASP A 393 33.62 10.71 -4.97
C ASP A 393 32.56 11.58 -4.26
N TRP A 394 32.96 12.31 -3.20
CA TRP A 394 32.05 13.20 -2.47
C TRP A 394 31.52 14.36 -3.34
N ILE A 395 32.35 14.92 -4.22
CA ILE A 395 31.92 15.97 -5.17
C ILE A 395 30.85 15.42 -6.12
N VAL A 396 31.07 14.22 -6.67
CA VAL A 396 30.09 13.57 -7.55
C VAL A 396 28.77 13.30 -6.81
N LEU A 397 28.83 12.77 -5.58
CA LEU A 397 27.63 12.50 -4.77
C LEU A 397 26.85 13.79 -4.45
N GLU A 398 27.54 14.90 -4.22
CA GLU A 398 26.92 16.22 -4.00
C GLU A 398 26.23 16.74 -5.27
N GLN A 399 26.89 16.65 -6.42
CA GLN A 399 26.30 17.02 -7.72
C GLN A 399 25.05 16.20 -8.04
N VAL A 400 25.12 14.88 -7.85
CA VAL A 400 23.99 13.96 -8.02
C VAL A 400 22.85 14.33 -7.07
N LYS A 401 23.13 14.54 -5.78
CA LYS A 401 22.11 14.96 -4.79
C LYS A 401 21.44 16.27 -5.21
N SER A 402 22.22 17.25 -5.65
CA SER A 402 21.73 18.57 -6.07
C SER A 402 20.77 18.46 -7.25
N PHE A 403 21.11 17.62 -8.24
CA PHE A 403 20.20 17.35 -9.36
C PHE A 403 18.92 16.63 -8.93
N LEU A 404 19.04 15.56 -8.13
CA LEU A 404 17.90 14.81 -7.61
C LEU A 404 16.94 15.68 -6.77
N GLU A 405 17.44 16.73 -6.12
CA GLU A 405 16.62 17.67 -5.35
C GLU A 405 15.60 18.39 -6.23
N LYS A 406 16.01 18.83 -7.41
CA LYS A 406 15.14 19.50 -8.40
C LYS A 406 14.02 18.56 -8.86
N LEU A 407 14.37 17.30 -9.11
CA LEU A 407 13.40 16.27 -9.49
C LEU A 407 12.45 15.93 -8.32
N LYS A 408 12.95 15.93 -7.08
CA LYS A 408 12.14 15.66 -5.89
C LYS A 408 11.04 16.69 -5.68
N MET A 409 11.34 17.95 -5.94
CA MET A 409 10.34 19.02 -5.88
C MET A 409 9.23 18.80 -6.91
N THR A 410 9.61 18.41 -8.13
CA THR A 410 8.67 18.10 -9.22
C THR A 410 7.80 16.89 -8.87
N THR A 411 8.40 15.80 -8.39
CA THR A 411 7.65 14.60 -7.97
C THR A 411 6.68 14.92 -6.83
N LYS A 412 7.12 15.69 -5.81
CA LYS A 412 6.24 16.06 -4.69
C LYS A 412 5.03 16.90 -5.15
N ALA A 413 5.19 17.76 -6.15
CA ALA A 413 4.08 18.51 -6.73
C ALA A 413 3.06 17.59 -7.42
N LEU A 414 3.54 16.54 -8.09
CA LEU A 414 2.73 15.56 -8.83
C LEU A 414 2.16 14.43 -7.95
N GLU A 415 2.71 14.20 -6.76
CA GLU A 415 2.24 13.20 -5.78
C GLU A 415 1.03 13.68 -4.95
N SER A 416 0.54 14.90 -5.18
CA SER A 416 -0.61 15.46 -4.48
C SER A 416 -1.90 14.71 -4.84
N SER A 417 -2.84 14.59 -3.89
CA SER A 417 -4.21 14.13 -4.18
C SER A 417 -4.96 15.07 -5.14
N PHE A 418 -4.43 16.28 -5.32
CA PHE A 418 -4.94 17.30 -6.25
C PHE A 418 -4.08 17.44 -7.50
N ALA A 419 -3.08 16.56 -7.70
CA ALA A 419 -2.35 16.55 -8.96
C ALA A 419 -3.30 16.19 -10.11
N THR A 420 -3.15 16.86 -11.23
CA THR A 420 -4.06 16.83 -12.37
C THR A 420 -3.29 16.53 -13.66
N LEU A 421 -4.00 16.15 -14.72
CA LEU A 421 -3.41 15.79 -16.01
C LEU A 421 -2.72 16.94 -16.73
N ASP A 422 -3.18 18.18 -16.53
CA ASP A 422 -2.56 19.38 -17.11
C ASP A 422 -1.13 19.60 -16.62
N ASN A 423 -0.78 19.15 -15.41
CA ASN A 423 0.56 19.31 -14.85
C ASN A 423 1.59 18.33 -15.42
N VAL A 424 1.17 17.26 -16.11
CA VAL A 424 2.10 16.22 -16.58
C VAL A 424 3.10 16.75 -17.58
N LEU A 425 2.60 17.31 -18.68
CA LEU A 425 3.43 17.80 -19.77
C LEU A 425 4.29 18.99 -19.32
N LEU A 426 3.75 19.88 -18.48
CA LEU A 426 4.49 20.98 -17.86
C LEU A 426 5.69 20.46 -17.05
N ALA A 427 5.45 19.44 -16.22
CA ALA A 427 6.49 18.84 -15.41
C ALA A 427 7.53 18.11 -16.27
N MET A 428 7.11 17.42 -17.34
CA MET A 428 8.03 16.77 -18.27
C MET A 428 8.90 17.79 -19.02
N ASP A 429 8.32 18.90 -19.49
CA ASP A 429 9.05 20.00 -20.14
C ASP A 429 10.10 20.59 -19.18
N PHE A 430 9.70 20.87 -17.93
CA PHE A 430 10.63 21.35 -16.90
C PHE A 430 11.78 20.38 -16.64
N MET A 431 11.48 19.09 -16.45
CA MET A 431 12.50 18.08 -16.18
C MET A 431 13.44 17.87 -17.37
N LEU A 432 12.92 17.85 -18.60
CA LEU A 432 13.74 17.78 -19.82
C LEU A 432 14.69 18.97 -19.92
N ALA A 433 14.21 20.18 -19.59
CA ALA A 433 15.07 21.37 -19.54
C ALA A 433 16.17 21.25 -18.47
N GLN A 434 15.89 20.66 -17.30
CA GLN A 434 16.91 20.40 -16.28
C GLN A 434 17.95 19.38 -16.74
N PHE A 435 17.52 18.31 -17.42
CA PHE A 435 18.43 17.33 -18.02
C PHE A 435 19.28 17.94 -19.13
N GLU A 436 18.69 18.77 -20.00
CA GLU A 436 19.42 19.44 -21.09
C GLU A 436 20.47 20.42 -20.56
N ALA A 437 20.12 21.22 -19.56
CA ALA A 437 21.08 22.08 -18.86
C ALA A 437 22.21 21.27 -18.21
N GLY A 438 21.89 20.11 -17.65
CA GLY A 438 22.87 19.17 -17.10
C GLY A 438 23.82 18.61 -18.15
N LYS A 439 23.31 18.21 -19.33
CA LYS A 439 24.09 17.73 -20.48
C LYS A 439 25.10 18.77 -20.95
N GLU A 440 24.68 20.02 -21.09
CA GLU A 440 25.57 21.10 -21.53
C GLU A 440 26.60 21.45 -20.46
N ALA A 441 26.19 21.53 -19.18
CA ALA A 441 27.10 21.84 -18.08
C ALA A 441 28.18 20.78 -17.86
N HIS A 442 27.90 19.52 -18.16
CA HIS A 442 28.81 18.38 -17.99
C HIS A 442 29.28 17.81 -19.34
N LYS A 443 29.33 18.68 -20.37
CA LYS A 443 29.80 18.30 -21.69
C LYS A 443 31.28 17.92 -21.64
N GLY A 444 31.58 16.65 -21.92
CA GLY A 444 32.93 16.09 -21.84
C GLY A 444 33.28 15.50 -20.47
N ASP A 445 32.41 15.59 -19.46
CA ASP A 445 32.57 14.84 -18.22
C ASP A 445 32.33 13.34 -18.50
N PRO A 446 33.30 12.45 -18.24
CA PRO A 446 33.21 11.03 -18.58
C PRO A 446 32.19 10.25 -17.72
N MET A 447 31.77 10.80 -16.58
CA MET A 447 30.80 10.16 -15.68
C MET A 447 29.44 10.86 -15.72
N MET A 448 29.39 12.16 -15.42
CA MET A 448 28.13 12.91 -15.31
C MET A 448 27.46 13.13 -16.67
N GLY A 449 28.24 13.33 -17.75
CA GLY A 449 27.71 13.50 -19.10
C GLY A 449 26.83 12.33 -19.56
N PRO A 450 27.33 11.07 -19.52
CA PRO A 450 26.53 9.88 -19.80
C PRO A 450 25.28 9.73 -18.90
N MET A 451 25.38 10.07 -17.61
CA MET A 451 24.25 10.03 -16.67
C MET A 451 23.11 10.95 -17.14
N TYR A 452 23.40 12.23 -17.43
CA TYR A 452 22.40 13.17 -17.92
C TYR A 452 21.80 12.73 -19.26
N ASN A 453 22.62 12.22 -20.18
CA ASN A 453 22.13 11.72 -21.47
C ASN A 453 21.17 10.54 -21.31
N SER A 454 21.48 9.57 -20.42
CA SER A 454 20.63 8.41 -20.19
C SER A 454 19.30 8.78 -19.55
N GLY A 455 19.32 9.64 -18.51
CA GLY A 455 18.10 10.14 -17.89
C GLY A 455 17.21 10.95 -18.85
N TRP A 456 17.83 11.82 -19.66
CA TRP A 456 17.14 12.59 -20.70
C TRP A 456 16.47 11.66 -21.72
N ALA A 457 17.22 10.70 -22.29
CA ALA A 457 16.71 9.80 -23.31
C ALA A 457 15.52 8.96 -22.80
N LYS A 458 15.59 8.52 -21.54
CA LYS A 458 14.49 7.80 -20.90
C LYS A 458 13.25 8.68 -20.73
N LEU A 459 13.41 9.92 -20.25
CA LEU A 459 12.29 10.85 -20.09
C LEU A 459 11.65 11.22 -21.43
N ASP A 460 12.48 11.50 -22.44
CA ASP A 460 12.06 11.86 -23.80
C ASP A 460 11.32 10.70 -24.51
N LYS A 461 11.73 9.44 -24.28
CA LYS A 461 10.96 8.26 -24.72
C LYS A 461 9.52 8.31 -24.20
N TYR A 462 9.33 8.52 -22.90
CA TYR A 462 7.99 8.55 -22.32
C TYR A 462 7.22 9.81 -22.69
N TYR A 463 7.91 10.93 -22.91
CA TYR A 463 7.29 12.13 -23.44
C TYR A 463 6.60 11.81 -24.78
N ARG A 464 7.31 11.17 -25.72
CA ARG A 464 6.70 10.78 -27.01
C ARG A 464 5.49 9.86 -26.87
N LEU A 465 5.44 9.02 -25.83
CA LEU A 465 4.28 8.15 -25.60
C LEU A 465 3.04 8.95 -25.14
N THR A 466 3.19 10.18 -24.65
CA THR A 466 2.04 11.05 -24.38
C THR A 466 1.30 11.45 -25.66
N ASP A 467 1.97 11.43 -26.82
CA ASP A 467 1.37 11.72 -28.11
C ASP A 467 0.33 10.64 -28.53
N GLU A 468 0.35 9.45 -27.89
CA GLU A 468 -0.63 8.37 -28.14
C GLU A 468 -2.02 8.70 -27.57
N SER A 469 -2.10 9.52 -26.53
CA SER A 469 -3.37 9.84 -25.84
C SER A 469 -3.71 11.32 -25.95
N PRO A 470 -4.86 11.69 -26.55
CA PRO A 470 -5.26 13.09 -26.68
C PRO A 470 -5.56 13.76 -25.34
N ALA A 471 -5.73 12.99 -24.26
CA ALA A 471 -6.05 13.50 -22.93
C ALA A 471 -4.97 14.45 -22.39
N TYR A 472 -3.69 14.17 -22.65
CA TYR A 472 -2.58 15.01 -22.19
C TYR A 472 -2.66 16.43 -22.78
N VAL A 473 -2.82 16.52 -24.10
CA VAL A 473 -2.97 17.79 -24.81
C VAL A 473 -4.26 18.49 -24.40
N ALA A 474 -5.36 17.75 -24.32
CA ALA A 474 -6.64 18.32 -23.96
C ALA A 474 -6.62 18.91 -22.55
N ALA A 475 -5.97 18.27 -21.58
CA ALA A 475 -5.86 18.81 -20.22
C ALA A 475 -5.20 20.19 -20.19
N ILE A 476 -4.11 20.41 -20.95
CA ILE A 476 -3.49 21.74 -21.10
C ILE A 476 -4.46 22.74 -21.75
N VAL A 477 -5.09 22.34 -22.86
CA VAL A 477 -5.96 23.22 -23.65
C VAL A 477 -7.20 23.66 -22.86
N LEU A 478 -7.69 22.76 -22.02
CA LEU A 478 -8.82 22.98 -21.12
C LEU A 478 -8.41 23.84 -19.93
N HIS A 479 -7.15 23.80 -19.50
CA HIS A 479 -6.70 24.63 -18.39
C HIS A 479 -6.84 26.14 -18.70
N PRO A 480 -7.60 26.93 -17.91
CA PRO A 480 -7.93 28.33 -18.21
C PRO A 480 -6.71 29.24 -18.41
N SER A 481 -5.60 28.95 -17.75
CA SER A 481 -4.36 29.74 -17.84
C SER A 481 -3.43 29.33 -18.99
N HIS A 482 -3.57 28.12 -19.54
CA HIS A 482 -2.64 27.60 -20.55
C HIS A 482 -3.25 27.63 -21.94
N LYS A 483 -4.39 26.96 -22.12
CA LYS A 483 -5.11 26.89 -23.39
C LYS A 483 -4.21 26.44 -24.55
N TRP A 484 -4.60 26.74 -25.79
CA TRP A 484 -3.75 26.52 -26.96
C TRP A 484 -2.45 27.34 -26.95
N HIS A 485 -2.42 28.42 -26.16
CA HIS A 485 -1.28 29.33 -26.12
C HIS A 485 -0.02 28.64 -25.63
N TYR A 486 -0.11 27.84 -24.56
CA TYR A 486 1.03 27.06 -24.07
C TYR A 486 1.68 26.19 -25.15
N ILE A 487 0.85 25.49 -25.92
CA ILE A 487 1.33 24.58 -26.99
C ILE A 487 1.99 25.38 -28.12
N GLN A 488 1.40 26.51 -28.49
CA GLN A 488 1.94 27.37 -29.55
C GLN A 488 3.30 27.98 -29.19
N GLU A 489 3.51 28.32 -27.91
CA GLU A 489 4.76 28.94 -27.45
C GLU A 489 5.87 27.93 -27.17
N ASN A 490 5.53 26.78 -26.58
CA ASN A 490 6.53 25.87 -26.02
C ASN A 490 6.89 24.72 -26.95
N TRP A 491 6.04 24.36 -27.92
CA TRP A 491 6.30 23.21 -28.79
C TRP A 491 6.80 23.67 -30.16
N LYS A 492 7.92 23.09 -30.61
CA LYS A 492 8.55 23.40 -31.91
C LYS A 492 7.64 23.05 -33.10
N THR A 493 7.86 23.70 -34.24
CA THR A 493 7.05 23.61 -35.47
C THR A 493 6.84 22.18 -35.98
N ASP A 494 7.84 21.30 -35.84
CA ASP A 494 7.75 19.91 -36.27
C ASP A 494 6.71 19.11 -35.46
N ARG A 495 6.58 19.40 -34.16
CA ARG A 495 5.53 18.83 -33.29
C ARG A 495 4.19 19.48 -33.50
N LEU A 496 4.18 20.79 -33.76
CA LEU A 496 2.97 21.51 -34.15
C LEU A 496 2.34 20.87 -35.40
N SER A 497 3.10 20.34 -36.36
CA SER A 497 2.52 19.68 -37.55
C SER A 497 1.66 18.45 -37.21
N VAL A 498 2.03 17.66 -36.21
CA VAL A 498 1.27 16.49 -35.72
C VAL A 498 -0.02 16.91 -34.98
N ILE A 499 -0.02 18.13 -34.40
CA ILE A 499 -1.10 18.64 -33.53
C ILE A 499 -2.06 19.61 -34.24
N THR A 500 -1.53 20.35 -35.20
CA THR A 500 -2.28 21.19 -36.13
C THR A 500 -2.99 20.37 -37.19
N ASP A 501 -2.75 19.05 -37.23
CA ASP A 501 -3.61 18.11 -37.92
C ASP A 501 -5.06 18.38 -37.51
N LEU A 502 -5.89 18.70 -38.50
CA LEU A 502 -7.33 18.86 -38.36
C LEU A 502 -7.94 17.65 -37.65
N ALA A 503 -7.35 16.45 -37.76
CA ALA A 503 -7.78 15.26 -37.03
C ALA A 503 -7.50 15.33 -35.52
N LEU A 504 -6.37 15.90 -35.05
CA LEU A 504 -6.16 16.09 -33.60
C LEU A 504 -7.05 17.21 -33.07
N ARG A 505 -7.18 18.34 -33.78
CA ARG A 505 -8.14 19.39 -33.38
C ARG A 505 -9.57 18.85 -33.39
N ARG A 506 -9.95 18.02 -34.37
CA ARG A 506 -11.24 17.32 -34.38
C ARG A 506 -11.36 16.29 -33.28
N ARG A 507 -10.31 15.54 -32.92
CA ARG A 507 -10.31 14.62 -31.77
C ARG A 507 -10.48 15.40 -30.48
N VAL A 508 -9.62 16.38 -30.21
CA VAL A 508 -9.73 17.27 -29.04
C VAL A 508 -11.10 17.93 -29.00
N ASN A 509 -11.66 18.38 -30.14
CA ASN A 509 -13.00 18.99 -30.23
C ASN A 509 -14.16 17.97 -30.13
N HIS A 510 -13.99 16.75 -30.62
CA HIS A 510 -14.93 15.63 -30.49
C HIS A 510 -15.00 15.19 -29.04
N TYR A 511 -13.83 15.11 -28.42
CA TYR A 511 -13.65 14.93 -27.01
C TYR A 511 -13.95 16.21 -26.23
N PHE A 512 -14.11 17.41 -26.79
CA PHE A 512 -14.48 18.60 -26.00
C PHE A 512 -15.84 18.43 -25.34
N GLY A 513 -16.77 17.68 -25.95
CA GLY A 513 -18.02 17.29 -25.29
C GLY A 513 -17.81 16.28 -24.15
N GLU A 514 -16.80 15.41 -24.27
CA GLU A 514 -16.43 14.37 -23.29
C GLU A 514 -15.37 14.81 -22.26
N LEU A 515 -14.70 15.94 -22.50
CA LEU A 515 -13.57 16.49 -21.75
C LEU A 515 -13.84 17.92 -21.27
N ALA A 516 -14.92 18.60 -21.70
CA ALA A 516 -15.39 19.82 -21.01
C ALA A 516 -15.69 19.54 -19.53
N GLU A 517 -15.88 18.28 -19.15
CA GLU A 517 -15.98 17.80 -17.78
C GLU A 517 -14.62 17.66 -17.06
N LEU A 518 -13.50 17.64 -17.80
CA LEU A 518 -12.13 17.66 -17.23
C LEU A 518 -11.64 19.05 -16.87
N LEU A 519 -12.39 20.09 -17.22
CA LEU A 519 -12.08 21.50 -16.95
C LEU A 519 -12.18 21.87 -15.46
N LEU A 520 -12.54 20.93 -14.59
CA LEU A 520 -12.65 21.16 -13.17
C LEU A 520 -11.84 20.19 -12.28
N PHE A 521 -11.36 19.04 -12.76
CA PHE A 521 -11.17 17.92 -11.82
C PHE A 521 -9.92 17.02 -12.02
N GLY A 522 -8.98 17.19 -11.09
CA GLY A 522 -7.98 16.24 -10.56
C GLY A 522 -8.01 14.79 -11.02
N ILE A 523 -7.44 14.48 -12.18
CA ILE A 523 -6.90 13.14 -12.40
C ILE A 523 -5.57 13.03 -11.65
N SER A 524 -5.61 12.50 -10.43
CA SER A 524 -4.40 12.14 -9.67
C SER A 524 -3.58 11.11 -10.45
N LEU A 525 -2.48 11.55 -11.06
CA LEU A 525 -1.57 10.74 -11.89
C LEU A 525 -0.53 9.95 -11.08
N LEU A 526 -1.04 9.28 -10.07
CA LEU A 526 -0.44 8.23 -9.25
C LEU A 526 0.38 8.62 -8.02
N ALA A 527 -0.09 8.02 -6.92
CA ALA A 527 0.44 7.74 -5.58
C ALA A 527 -0.77 7.55 -4.63
N GLY A 528 -1.97 7.93 -5.06
CA GLY A 528 -3.23 7.83 -4.31
C GLY A 528 -3.60 6.40 -3.91
N THR A 529 -3.30 5.38 -4.71
CA THR A 529 -3.50 3.98 -4.30
C THR A 529 -2.59 3.63 -3.14
N VAL A 530 -1.32 4.04 -3.16
CA VAL A 530 -0.40 3.80 -2.03
C VAL A 530 -0.72 4.70 -0.84
N ARG A 531 -1.20 5.94 -0.97
CA ARG A 531 -1.54 6.75 0.22
C ARG A 531 -2.85 6.35 0.89
N TYR A 532 -3.85 5.89 0.12
CA TYR A 532 -5.08 5.35 0.69
C TYR A 532 -4.91 3.91 1.20
N VAL A 533 -4.19 3.05 0.47
CA VAL A 533 -3.93 1.65 0.87
C VAL A 533 -2.79 1.53 1.89
N ALA A 534 -1.76 2.39 1.87
CA ALA A 534 -0.73 2.39 2.92
C ALA A 534 -1.21 3.04 4.22
N ARG A 535 -2.21 3.94 4.21
CA ARG A 535 -2.89 4.29 5.47
C ARG A 535 -3.64 3.09 6.07
N SER A 536 -4.17 2.19 5.23
CA SER A 536 -4.80 0.94 5.67
C SER A 536 -3.80 -0.16 6.05
N LEU A 537 -2.59 -0.17 5.47
CA LEU A 537 -1.54 -1.17 5.75
C LEU A 537 -0.54 -0.72 6.83
N GLN A 538 -0.42 0.58 7.14
CA GLN A 538 0.45 1.07 8.23
C GLN A 538 -0.02 0.65 9.63
N TYR A 539 -1.23 0.12 9.78
CA TYR A 539 -1.74 -0.39 11.06
C TYR A 539 -1.66 -1.92 11.20
N VAL A 540 -1.11 -2.64 10.22
CA VAL A 540 -0.93 -4.11 10.30
C VAL A 540 0.46 -4.52 10.81
N THR A 541 1.38 -3.57 11.01
CA THR A 541 2.63 -3.82 11.74
C THR A 541 2.44 -3.46 13.21
N PHE A 542 2.35 -4.49 14.07
CA PHE A 542 2.48 -4.35 15.52
C PHE A 542 3.71 -3.49 15.86
N PRO A 543 3.61 -2.55 16.81
CA PRO A 543 4.80 -1.97 17.41
C PRO A 543 5.50 -3.07 18.20
N HIS A 544 6.62 -3.58 17.69
CA HIS A 544 7.65 -4.15 18.54
C HIS A 544 8.30 -3.00 19.31
N GLU A 545 7.56 -2.43 20.27
CA GLU A 545 8.17 -1.80 21.43
C GLU A 545 8.36 -2.92 22.45
N GLY A 546 9.63 -3.30 22.63
CA GLY A 546 10.03 -4.21 23.68
C GLY A 546 9.72 -3.59 25.04
N ILE A 547 9.17 -4.43 25.92
CA ILE A 547 9.29 -4.31 27.37
C ILE A 547 10.78 -4.33 27.73
#